data_AF-A0A816KP66-F1
#
_entry.id   AF-A0A816KP66-F1
#
_cell.length_a   1.000
_cell.length_b   1.000
_cell.length_c   1.000
_cell.angle_alpha   90.00
_cell.angle_beta   90.00
_cell.angle_gamma   90.00
#
_symmetry.space_group_name_H-M   'P 1'
#
loop_
_entity.id
_entity.type
_entity.pdbx_description
1 polymer ?
#
loop_
_entity_poly.entity_id
_entity_poly.type
_entity_poly.pdbx_seq_one_letter_code
_entity_poly.pdbx_strand_id
1 'polypeptide(L)'
;MYRILLIFLATTLVCSVAEANTQQTVNEICKQTIDIKFCNGILAKATSPSMKDLLNVTVTEAQRISDDTYFFISTILLNAGNQRPVVQKCVDAYAVLNSSFTNALSLFNSGRYAEIITLMVNISSEDVICETDFNVPGYNINPMIEKNRETKVFVAMEKIIGHMKYGKSSLHNEPEAKKTSPLRRTKQSSVSVKSSSQATSHEKVKPSGVANSGKPWSSIVDSSVDLPYKPSSTVTSSKKTFDPVTFLENMSKSLACAVWSEPQPSNLTKTPEVKEDARLLR
;
A
#
# COMPACT_ATOMS: atom_id res chain seq x y z
N MET A 1 48.14 20.79 6.04
CA MET A 1 46.95 21.41 5.42
C MET A 1 46.51 20.72 4.13
N TYR A 2 47.40 20.47 3.15
CA TYR A 2 47.04 19.82 1.88
C TYR A 2 46.36 18.43 2.02
N ARG A 3 46.87 17.56 2.92
CA ARG A 3 46.26 16.25 3.19
C ARG A 3 44.83 16.34 3.74
N ILE A 4 44.52 17.38 4.52
CA ILE A 4 43.19 17.58 5.10
C ILE A 4 42.22 18.02 4.00
N LEU A 5 42.64 18.96 3.13
CA LEU A 5 41.87 19.40 1.96
C LEU A 5 41.56 18.25 0.98
N LEU A 6 42.52 17.37 0.72
CA LEU A 6 42.30 16.20 -0.14
C LEU A 6 41.28 15.22 0.46
N ILE A 7 41.30 15.02 1.77
CA ILE A 7 40.32 14.17 2.46
C ILE A 7 38.93 14.81 2.36
N PHE A 8 38.79 16.10 2.62
CA PHE A 8 37.51 16.81 2.48
C PHE A 8 36.97 16.74 1.04
N LEU A 9 37.80 16.99 0.02
CA LEU A 9 37.38 16.90 -1.38
C LEU A 9 36.94 15.49 -1.79
N ALA A 10 37.68 14.46 -1.34
CA ALA A 10 37.32 13.08 -1.61
C ALA A 10 36.00 12.70 -0.93
N THR A 11 35.77 13.15 0.31
CA THR A 11 34.50 12.90 1.02
C THR A 11 33.32 13.59 0.35
N THR A 12 33.47 14.84 -0.10
CA THR A 12 32.39 15.56 -0.80
C THR A 12 32.06 14.90 -2.13
N LEU A 13 33.07 14.46 -2.88
CA LEU A 13 32.86 13.80 -4.17
C LEU A 13 32.13 12.46 -4.02
N VAL A 14 32.50 11.64 -3.02
CA VAL A 14 31.84 10.36 -2.75
C VAL A 14 30.37 10.57 -2.35
N CYS A 15 30.06 11.58 -1.54
CA CYS A 15 28.67 11.88 -1.19
C CYS A 15 27.85 12.35 -2.39
N SER A 16 28.39 13.21 -3.28
CA SER A 16 27.66 13.67 -4.46
C SER A 16 27.31 12.53 -5.43
N VAL A 17 28.20 11.55 -5.61
CA VAL A 17 27.94 10.39 -6.48
C VAL A 17 26.89 9.46 -5.87
N ALA A 18 26.96 9.24 -4.55
CA ALA A 18 25.96 8.44 -3.84
C ALA A 18 24.57 9.08 -3.89
N GLU A 19 24.48 10.41 -3.71
CA GLU A 19 23.23 11.18 -3.76
C GLU A 19 22.59 11.13 -5.15
N ALA A 20 23.36 11.32 -6.22
CA ALA A 20 22.86 11.24 -7.60
C ALA A 20 22.25 9.86 -7.93
N ASN A 21 22.91 8.78 -7.53
CA ASN A 21 22.40 7.41 -7.73
C ASN A 21 21.15 7.12 -6.89
N THR A 22 21.08 7.68 -5.67
CA THR A 22 19.92 7.58 -4.79
C THR A 22 18.70 8.23 -5.42
N GLN A 23 18.87 9.47 -5.87
CA GLN A 23 17.80 10.26 -6.43
C GLN A 23 17.31 9.69 -7.76
N GLN A 24 18.21 9.12 -8.57
CA GLN A 24 17.82 8.37 -9.76
C GLN A 24 16.93 7.18 -9.40
N THR A 25 17.31 6.37 -8.41
CA THR A 25 16.52 5.19 -7.98
C THR A 25 15.14 5.59 -7.48
N VAL A 26 15.07 6.59 -6.60
CA VAL A 26 13.81 7.13 -6.07
C VAL A 26 12.93 7.66 -7.20
N ASN A 27 13.50 8.40 -8.14
CA ASN A 27 12.77 8.94 -9.28
C ASN A 27 12.19 7.83 -10.18
N GLU A 28 12.95 6.76 -10.44
CA GLU A 28 12.48 5.63 -11.23
C GLU A 28 11.36 4.85 -10.53
N ILE A 29 11.37 4.78 -9.19
CA ILE A 29 10.25 4.24 -8.41
C ILE A 29 9.03 5.18 -8.52
N CYS A 30 9.21 6.46 -8.21
CA CYS A 30 8.10 7.39 -8.06
C CYS A 30 7.40 7.74 -9.38
N LYS A 31 8.11 7.75 -10.51
CA LYS A 31 7.50 7.92 -11.85
C LYS A 31 6.48 6.83 -12.21
N GLN A 32 6.58 5.65 -11.59
CA GLN A 32 5.64 4.55 -11.81
C GLN A 32 4.42 4.62 -10.88
N THR A 33 4.33 5.63 -10.03
CA THR A 33 3.19 5.87 -9.14
C THR A 33 2.29 6.96 -9.71
N ILE A 34 1.03 6.99 -9.28
CA ILE A 34 0.07 8.03 -9.68
C ILE A 34 0.41 9.41 -9.10
N ASP A 35 1.30 9.48 -8.11
CA ASP A 35 1.67 10.70 -7.42
C ASP A 35 3.15 10.73 -7.06
N ILE A 36 3.92 11.28 -7.99
CA ILE A 36 5.37 11.42 -7.91
C ILE A 36 5.76 12.27 -6.68
N LYS A 37 5.01 13.33 -6.37
CA LYS A 37 5.37 14.26 -5.30
C LYS A 37 5.19 13.60 -3.93
N PHE A 38 4.07 12.92 -3.71
CA PHE A 38 3.84 12.17 -2.48
C PHE A 38 4.87 11.05 -2.31
N CYS A 39 5.09 10.23 -3.36
CA CYS A 39 6.10 9.17 -3.32
C CYS A 39 7.50 9.69 -2.96
N ASN A 40 7.95 10.78 -3.60
CA ASN A 40 9.23 11.40 -3.29
C ASN A 40 9.30 11.88 -1.83
N GLY A 41 8.22 12.49 -1.32
CA GLY A 41 8.14 12.94 0.07
C GLY A 41 8.23 11.80 1.08
N ILE A 42 7.70 10.62 0.74
CA ILE A 42 7.85 9.41 1.55
C ILE A 42 9.30 8.90 1.49
N LEU A 43 9.86 8.69 0.30
CA LEU A 43 11.19 8.10 0.16
C LEU A 43 12.33 9.01 0.63
N ALA A 44 12.11 10.32 0.70
CA ALA A 44 13.04 11.27 1.33
C ALA A 44 13.29 10.98 2.83
N LYS A 45 12.42 10.20 3.49
CA LYS A 45 12.60 9.77 4.88
C LYS A 45 13.59 8.61 5.04
N ALA A 46 14.03 8.00 3.93
CA ALA A 46 14.96 6.88 3.97
C ALA A 46 16.37 7.33 4.39
N THR A 47 17.01 6.53 5.24
CA THR A 47 18.37 6.81 5.73
C THR A 47 19.45 6.49 4.70
N SER A 48 19.13 5.71 3.67
CA SER A 48 20.04 5.38 2.56
C SER A 48 19.27 5.05 1.27
N PRO A 49 19.94 5.08 0.10
CA PRO A 49 19.39 4.57 -1.17
C PRO A 49 19.09 3.08 -1.21
N SER A 50 19.43 2.32 -0.16
CA SER A 50 19.31 0.88 -0.25
C SER A 50 17.84 0.51 -0.41
N MET A 51 17.54 -0.39 -1.33
CA MET A 51 16.16 -0.91 -1.51
C MET A 51 15.56 -1.47 -0.22
N LYS A 52 16.40 -1.91 0.74
CA LYS A 52 15.94 -2.34 2.07
C LYS A 52 15.40 -1.15 2.86
N ASP A 53 16.12 -0.04 2.89
CA ASP A 53 15.71 1.18 3.61
C ASP A 53 14.52 1.85 2.92
N LEU A 54 14.50 1.90 1.58
CA LEU A 54 13.35 2.39 0.82
C LEU A 54 12.10 1.55 1.10
N LEU A 55 12.23 0.21 1.12
CA LEU A 55 11.13 -0.68 1.47
C LEU A 55 10.69 -0.48 2.93
N ASN A 56 11.63 -0.35 3.87
CA ASN A 56 11.35 -0.13 5.29
C ASN A 56 10.46 1.10 5.50
N VAL A 57 10.86 2.23 4.92
CA VAL A 57 10.10 3.48 5.01
C VAL A 57 8.73 3.32 4.38
N THR A 58 8.67 2.66 3.22
CA THR A 58 7.41 2.44 2.51
C THR A 58 6.42 1.63 3.36
N VAL A 59 6.82 0.44 3.85
CA VAL A 59 5.92 -0.44 4.63
C VAL A 59 5.54 0.19 5.97
N THR A 60 6.44 0.95 6.59
CA THR A 60 6.18 1.63 7.87
C THR A 60 5.16 2.76 7.69
N GLU A 61 5.34 3.59 6.66
CA GLU A 61 4.42 4.70 6.38
C GLU A 61 3.07 4.20 5.85
N ALA A 62 3.06 3.13 5.05
CA ALA A 62 1.84 2.51 4.55
C ALA A 62 0.98 1.99 5.70
N GLN A 63 1.57 1.27 6.67
CA GLN A 63 0.85 0.84 7.86
C GLN A 63 0.30 2.03 8.64
N ARG A 64 1.13 3.04 8.93
CA ARG A 64 0.71 4.22 9.70
C ARG A 64 -0.48 4.93 9.05
N ILE A 65 -0.44 5.16 7.74
CA ILE A 65 -1.50 5.82 6.99
C ILE A 65 -2.77 4.97 6.92
N SER A 66 -2.61 3.65 6.79
CA SER A 66 -3.72 2.72 6.80
C SER A 66 -4.41 2.64 8.16
N ASP A 67 -3.66 2.60 9.26
CA ASP A 67 -4.20 2.61 10.62
C ASP A 67 -5.02 3.90 10.86
N ASP A 68 -4.46 5.06 10.50
CA ASP A 68 -5.14 6.36 10.60
C ASP A 68 -6.42 6.40 9.76
N THR A 69 -6.36 5.90 8.53
CA THR A 69 -7.52 5.87 7.63
C THR A 69 -8.60 4.92 8.11
N TYR A 70 -8.23 3.72 8.56
CA TYR A 70 -9.17 2.76 9.12
C TYR A 70 -9.88 3.32 10.35
N PHE A 71 -9.14 3.97 11.25
CA PHE A 71 -9.71 4.66 12.42
C PHE A 71 -10.66 5.79 12.00
N PHE A 72 -10.27 6.60 11.02
CA PHE A 72 -11.10 7.68 10.48
C PHE A 72 -12.43 7.17 9.93
N ILE A 73 -12.43 6.16 9.06
CA ILE A 73 -13.67 5.61 8.47
C ILE A 73 -14.53 4.96 9.55
N SER A 74 -13.92 4.25 10.51
CA SER A 74 -14.63 3.68 11.66
C SER A 74 -15.35 4.74 12.48
N THR A 75 -14.75 5.93 12.62
CA THR A 75 -15.37 7.07 13.30
C THR A 75 -16.53 7.65 12.49
N ILE A 76 -16.39 7.75 11.16
CA ILE A 76 -17.50 8.17 10.28
C ILE A 76 -18.68 7.21 10.41
N LEU A 77 -18.43 5.90 10.46
CA LEU A 77 -19.46 4.87 10.52
C LEU A 77 -20.43 5.04 11.70
N LEU A 78 -19.92 5.51 12.85
CA LEU A 78 -20.72 5.77 14.05
C LEU A 78 -21.85 6.79 13.80
N ASN A 79 -21.63 7.74 12.89
CA ASN A 79 -22.54 8.85 12.60
C ASN A 79 -23.09 8.84 11.17
N ALA A 80 -22.91 7.74 10.43
CA ALA A 80 -23.19 7.69 8.99
C ALA A 80 -24.68 7.79 8.60
N GLY A 81 -25.61 7.61 9.54
CA GLY A 81 -27.04 7.71 9.28
C GLY A 81 -27.49 6.83 8.11
N ASN A 82 -28.07 7.43 7.07
CA ASN A 82 -28.49 6.75 5.85
C ASN A 82 -27.33 6.26 4.96
N GLN A 83 -26.13 6.79 5.14
CA GLN A 83 -24.93 6.40 4.38
C GLN A 83 -24.20 5.20 4.99
N ARG A 84 -24.70 4.66 6.12
CA ARG A 84 -24.09 3.53 6.84
C ARG A 84 -23.72 2.34 5.94
N PRO A 85 -24.54 1.90 4.96
CA PRO A 85 -24.16 0.77 4.10
C PRO A 85 -22.91 1.03 3.26
N VAL A 86 -22.75 2.25 2.71
CA VAL A 86 -21.58 2.63 1.90
C VAL A 86 -20.35 2.76 2.78
N VAL A 87 -20.47 3.43 3.93
CA VAL A 87 -19.35 3.59 4.88
C VAL A 87 -18.91 2.24 5.45
N GLN A 88 -19.83 1.31 5.71
CA GLN A 88 -19.48 -0.03 6.20
C GLN A 88 -18.61 -0.79 5.19
N LYS A 89 -18.92 -0.75 3.89
CA LYS A 89 -18.07 -1.36 2.86
C LYS A 89 -16.66 -0.79 2.89
N CYS A 90 -16.51 0.51 3.13
CA CYS A 90 -15.21 1.15 3.28
C CYS A 90 -14.46 0.65 4.52
N VAL A 91 -15.12 0.49 5.66
CA VAL A 91 -14.52 -0.10 6.87
C VAL A 91 -14.04 -1.51 6.58
N ASP A 92 -14.85 -2.33 5.93
CA ASP A 92 -14.51 -3.72 5.62
C ASP A 92 -13.30 -3.80 4.66
N ALA A 93 -13.29 -2.98 3.60
CA ALA A 93 -12.18 -2.90 2.65
C ALA A 93 -10.88 -2.44 3.33
N TYR A 94 -10.94 -1.36 4.12
CA TYR A 94 -9.77 -0.86 4.84
C TYR A 94 -9.32 -1.78 5.98
N ALA A 95 -10.18 -2.61 6.56
CA ALA A 95 -9.77 -3.64 7.51
C ALA A 95 -8.83 -4.67 6.85
N VAL A 96 -9.19 -5.12 5.63
CA VAL A 96 -8.36 -6.06 4.85
C VAL A 96 -7.03 -5.43 4.47
N LEU A 97 -7.07 -4.18 4.00
CA LEU A 97 -5.86 -3.44 3.64
C LEU A 97 -4.95 -3.22 4.85
N ASN A 98 -5.53 -2.82 5.99
CA ASN A 98 -4.78 -2.56 7.20
C ASN A 98 -4.09 -3.80 7.74
N SER A 99 -4.82 -4.93 7.72
CA SER A 99 -4.24 -6.24 8.02
C SER A 99 -3.10 -6.58 7.05
N SER A 100 -3.26 -6.27 5.77
CA SER A 100 -2.22 -6.52 4.77
C SER A 100 -0.96 -5.68 4.99
N PHE A 101 -1.07 -4.38 5.28
CA PHE A 101 0.11 -3.57 5.58
C PHE A 101 0.77 -3.95 6.91
N THR A 102 -0.03 -4.32 7.93
CA THR A 102 0.50 -4.88 9.18
C THR A 102 1.29 -6.16 8.93
N ASN A 103 0.77 -7.04 8.09
CA ASN A 103 1.47 -8.27 7.68
C ASN A 103 2.73 -7.96 6.86
N ALA A 104 2.69 -6.97 5.96
CA ALA A 104 3.85 -6.55 5.19
C ALA A 104 4.99 -6.05 6.10
N LEU A 105 4.70 -5.23 7.12
CA LEU A 105 5.71 -4.80 8.09
C LEU A 105 6.28 -5.99 8.89
N SER A 106 5.42 -6.92 9.32
CA SER A 106 5.86 -8.14 10.02
C SER A 106 6.79 -9.01 9.16
N LEU A 107 6.44 -9.20 7.88
CA LEU A 107 7.25 -9.91 6.90
C LEU A 107 8.58 -9.20 6.64
N PHE A 108 8.57 -7.87 6.55
CA PHE A 108 9.78 -7.06 6.40
C PHE A 108 10.74 -7.26 7.58
N ASN A 109 10.23 -7.15 8.81
CA ASN A 109 11.01 -7.36 10.03
C ASN A 109 11.56 -8.78 10.14
N SER A 110 10.86 -9.76 9.56
CA SER A 110 11.28 -11.16 9.47
C SER A 110 12.21 -11.46 8.28
N GLY A 111 12.52 -10.47 7.43
CA GLY A 111 13.34 -10.65 6.23
C GLY A 111 12.66 -11.42 5.08
N ARG A 112 11.34 -11.64 5.15
CA ARG A 112 10.54 -12.43 4.20
C ARG A 112 10.01 -11.58 3.04
N TYR A 113 10.91 -10.90 2.33
CA TYR A 113 10.53 -9.87 1.36
C TYR A 113 9.75 -10.39 0.14
N ALA A 114 10.01 -11.63 -0.30
CA ALA A 114 9.28 -12.22 -1.43
C ALA A 114 7.78 -12.35 -1.14
N GLU A 115 7.41 -12.58 0.12
CA GLU A 115 6.01 -12.73 0.53
C GLU A 115 5.29 -11.40 0.60
N ILE A 116 6.00 -10.29 0.82
CA ILE A 116 5.45 -8.94 0.72
C ILE A 116 4.94 -8.71 -0.72
N ILE A 117 5.69 -9.17 -1.73
CA ILE A 117 5.27 -9.06 -3.14
C ILE A 117 3.99 -9.87 -3.36
N THR A 118 3.97 -11.14 -2.93
CA THR A 118 2.78 -12.00 -3.07
C THR A 118 1.57 -11.38 -2.38
N LEU A 119 1.76 -10.84 -1.17
CA LEU A 119 0.72 -10.18 -0.41
C LEU A 119 0.15 -8.98 -1.18
N MET A 120 1.02 -8.10 -1.69
CA MET A 120 0.61 -6.90 -2.40
C MET A 120 0.01 -7.19 -3.78
N VAL A 121 0.48 -8.22 -4.49
CA VAL A 121 -0.11 -8.65 -5.77
C VAL A 121 -1.58 -9.05 -5.60
N ASN A 122 -1.92 -9.69 -4.49
CA ASN A 122 -3.30 -10.08 -4.17
C ASN A 122 -4.19 -8.88 -3.80
N ILE A 123 -3.60 -7.74 -3.45
CA ILE A 123 -4.33 -6.49 -3.26
C ILE A 123 -4.58 -5.88 -4.65
N SER A 124 -5.81 -6.07 -5.12
CA SER A 124 -6.34 -5.32 -6.25
C SER A 124 -6.52 -3.87 -5.81
N SER A 125 -5.82 -2.96 -6.49
CA SER A 125 -5.96 -1.53 -6.22
C SER A 125 -7.35 -1.00 -6.55
N GLU A 126 -8.17 -1.75 -7.30
CA GLU A 126 -9.54 -1.37 -7.66
C GLU A 126 -10.55 -1.84 -6.61
N ASP A 127 -10.31 -2.98 -5.96
CA ASP A 127 -11.25 -3.59 -5.01
C ASP A 127 -11.13 -3.04 -3.58
N VAL A 128 -10.07 -2.29 -3.28
CA VAL A 128 -9.75 -1.82 -1.92
C VAL A 128 -10.08 -0.33 -1.70
N ILE A 129 -10.60 0.35 -2.73
CA ILE A 129 -10.89 1.78 -2.64
C ILE A 129 -12.29 2.01 -2.07
N CYS A 130 -12.37 2.86 -1.06
CA CYS A 130 -13.64 3.33 -0.54
C CYS A 130 -14.35 4.25 -1.56
N GLU A 131 -15.66 4.07 -1.77
CA GLU A 131 -16.47 5.02 -2.55
C GLU A 131 -16.35 6.43 -1.95
N THR A 132 -16.39 7.49 -2.75
CA THR A 132 -16.16 8.88 -2.27
C THR A 132 -17.33 9.82 -2.51
N ASP A 133 -18.45 9.31 -2.99
CA ASP A 133 -19.68 10.05 -3.29
C ASP A 133 -20.56 10.31 -2.05
N PHE A 134 -20.22 9.69 -0.93
CA PHE A 134 -20.87 9.90 0.35
C PHE A 134 -20.38 11.20 1.04
N ASN A 135 -21.24 11.83 1.85
CA ASN A 135 -20.95 13.09 2.54
C ASN A 135 -20.33 12.83 3.92
N VAL A 136 -19.21 13.50 4.21
CA VAL A 136 -18.53 13.42 5.51
C VAL A 136 -18.84 14.68 6.32
N PRO A 137 -19.52 14.57 7.48
CA PRO A 137 -19.83 15.72 8.32
C PRO A 137 -18.59 16.57 8.66
N GLY A 138 -18.70 17.88 8.45
CA GLY A 138 -17.61 18.82 8.71
C GLY A 138 -16.61 19.02 7.55
N TYR A 139 -16.78 18.32 6.42
CA TYR A 139 -15.91 18.44 5.26
C TYR A 139 -16.68 18.84 4.01
N ASN A 140 -16.15 19.83 3.27
CA ASN A 140 -16.70 20.24 1.98
C ASN A 140 -16.30 19.29 0.84
N ILE A 141 -15.19 18.57 1.01
CA ILE A 141 -14.65 17.59 0.07
C ILE A 141 -14.41 16.32 0.87
N ASN A 142 -14.89 15.17 0.39
CA ASN A 142 -14.74 13.90 1.08
C ASN A 142 -13.24 13.57 1.27
N PRO A 143 -12.72 13.49 2.51
CA PRO A 143 -11.31 13.22 2.77
C PRO A 143 -10.84 11.85 2.26
N MET A 144 -11.77 10.94 1.98
CA MET A 144 -11.45 9.64 1.39
C MET A 144 -10.83 9.76 0.00
N ILE A 145 -11.05 10.85 -0.74
CA ILE A 145 -10.41 11.09 -2.03
C ILE A 145 -8.88 11.06 -1.89
N GLU A 146 -8.34 11.82 -0.93
CA GLU A 146 -6.89 11.89 -0.72
C GLU A 146 -6.37 10.60 -0.07
N LYS A 147 -7.07 10.08 0.94
CA LYS A 147 -6.66 8.83 1.62
C LYS A 147 -6.60 7.62 0.67
N ASN A 148 -7.56 7.54 -0.25
CA ASN A 148 -7.56 6.52 -1.31
C ASN A 148 -6.38 6.70 -2.28
N ARG A 149 -6.06 7.94 -2.65
CA ARG A 149 -4.90 8.25 -3.52
C ARG A 149 -3.59 7.85 -2.84
N GLU A 150 -3.35 8.27 -1.60
CA GLU A 150 -2.14 7.93 -0.84
C GLU A 150 -1.98 6.40 -0.72
N THR A 151 -3.07 5.70 -0.39
CA THR A 151 -3.11 4.24 -0.31
C THR A 151 -2.66 3.57 -1.62
N LYS A 152 -3.20 4.02 -2.77
CA LYS A 152 -2.80 3.50 -4.08
C LYS A 152 -1.32 3.69 -4.34
N VAL A 153 -0.77 4.83 -3.94
CA VAL A 153 0.66 5.12 -4.10
C VAL A 153 1.48 4.14 -3.26
N PHE A 154 1.11 3.87 -2.00
CA PHE A 154 1.82 2.89 -1.18
C PHE A 154 1.79 1.47 -1.75
N VAL A 155 0.60 0.98 -2.17
CA VAL A 155 0.49 -0.34 -2.80
C VAL A 155 1.38 -0.43 -4.04
N ALA A 156 1.43 0.63 -4.86
CA ALA A 156 2.32 0.68 -6.02
C ALA A 156 3.80 0.69 -5.61
N MET A 157 4.19 1.52 -4.65
CA MET A 157 5.57 1.61 -4.15
C MET A 157 6.08 0.27 -3.63
N GLU A 158 5.29 -0.43 -2.80
CA GLU A 158 5.68 -1.74 -2.26
C GLU A 158 5.84 -2.80 -3.36
N LYS A 159 4.94 -2.82 -4.35
CA LYS A 159 5.06 -3.68 -5.54
C LYS A 159 6.34 -3.38 -6.30
N ILE A 160 6.59 -2.12 -6.65
CA ILE A 160 7.75 -1.70 -7.46
C ILE A 160 9.06 -2.02 -6.73
N ILE A 161 9.22 -1.57 -5.48
CA ILE A 161 10.44 -1.77 -4.69
C ILE A 161 10.67 -3.26 -4.43
N GLY A 162 9.61 -4.00 -4.11
CA GLY A 162 9.66 -5.45 -3.96
C GLY A 162 10.17 -6.14 -5.22
N HIS A 163 9.60 -5.83 -6.39
CA HIS A 163 10.02 -6.41 -7.66
C HIS A 163 11.45 -6.04 -8.06
N MET A 164 11.87 -4.78 -7.87
CA MET A 164 13.22 -4.31 -8.22
C MET A 164 14.31 -5.10 -7.49
N LYS A 165 14.06 -5.51 -6.24
CA LYS A 165 15.07 -6.24 -5.46
C LYS A 165 14.88 -7.76 -5.43
N TYR A 166 13.65 -8.25 -5.35
CA TYR A 166 13.37 -9.66 -5.07
C TYR A 166 12.58 -10.36 -6.19
N GLY A 167 12.14 -9.63 -7.22
CA GLY A 167 11.32 -10.16 -8.32
C GLY A 167 12.05 -11.05 -9.33
N LYS A 168 13.39 -11.09 -9.32
CA LYS A 168 14.16 -11.84 -10.33
C LYS A 168 14.30 -13.34 -10.07
N SER A 169 13.88 -13.86 -8.91
CA SER A 169 14.11 -15.28 -8.54
C SER A 169 12.85 -16.17 -8.54
N SER A 170 11.62 -15.64 -8.58
CA SER A 170 10.41 -16.48 -8.44
C SER A 170 9.69 -16.83 -9.75
N LEU A 171 10.09 -16.27 -10.90
CA LEU A 171 9.41 -16.45 -12.19
C LEU A 171 10.01 -17.55 -13.09
N HIS A 172 11.00 -18.31 -12.61
CA HIS A 172 11.63 -19.41 -13.38
C HIS A 172 11.38 -20.83 -12.85
N ASN A 173 10.49 -20.99 -11.87
CA ASN A 173 10.01 -22.32 -11.47
C ASN A 173 8.54 -22.50 -11.85
N GLU A 174 8.22 -22.27 -13.12
CA GLU A 174 7.06 -22.93 -13.72
C GLU A 174 7.45 -24.41 -13.88
N PRO A 175 6.72 -25.37 -13.28
CA PRO A 175 7.04 -26.77 -13.46
C PRO A 175 6.85 -27.10 -14.94
N GLU A 176 7.96 -27.30 -15.65
CA GLU A 176 7.92 -27.87 -16.99
C GLU A 176 7.03 -29.12 -16.95
N ALA A 177 5.87 -29.02 -17.59
CA ALA A 177 4.98 -30.14 -17.77
C ALA A 177 5.80 -31.26 -18.41
N LYS A 178 6.07 -32.31 -17.62
CA LYS A 178 6.72 -33.53 -18.10
C LYS A 178 5.95 -34.00 -19.33
N LYS A 179 6.57 -33.81 -20.49
CA LYS A 179 6.19 -34.42 -21.76
C LYS A 179 6.28 -35.93 -21.58
N THR A 180 5.18 -36.56 -21.17
CA THR A 180 5.03 -38.01 -21.27
C THR A 180 4.95 -38.37 -22.75
N SER A 181 6.00 -39.03 -23.22
CA SER A 181 6.05 -39.70 -24.51
C SER A 181 4.94 -40.76 -24.66
N PRO A 182 4.51 -41.05 -25.89
CA PRO A 182 3.28 -41.80 -26.17
C PRO A 182 3.46 -43.31 -25.96
N LEU A 183 2.66 -43.88 -25.05
CA LEU A 183 2.57 -45.32 -24.87
C LEU A 183 1.49 -45.91 -25.80
N ARG A 184 1.97 -46.51 -26.88
CA ARG A 184 1.52 -47.77 -27.51
C ARG A 184 0.00 -48.04 -27.59
N ARG A 185 -0.50 -47.84 -28.81
CA ARG A 185 -1.67 -48.51 -29.43
C ARG A 185 -1.79 -49.99 -29.01
N THR A 186 -2.97 -50.37 -28.51
CA THR A 186 -3.52 -51.72 -28.69
C THR A 186 -5.00 -51.62 -29.07
N LYS A 187 -5.39 -52.39 -30.10
CA LYS A 187 -6.72 -52.49 -30.72
C LYS A 187 -7.76 -53.21 -29.84
N GLN A 188 -9.03 -53.11 -30.29
CA GLN A 188 -10.27 -53.88 -29.98
C GLN A 188 -11.25 -53.14 -29.07
N SER A 189 -12.57 -53.10 -29.30
CA SER A 189 -13.41 -53.52 -30.41
C SER A 189 -14.73 -52.74 -30.32
N SER A 190 -15.38 -52.60 -31.47
CA SER A 190 -16.77 -52.20 -31.72
C SER A 190 -17.83 -52.64 -30.68
N VAL A 191 -18.78 -51.76 -30.34
CA VAL A 191 -20.23 -51.99 -30.53
C VAL A 191 -20.91 -50.63 -30.76
N SER A 192 -21.68 -50.56 -31.84
CA SER A 192 -22.60 -49.48 -32.20
C SER A 192 -24.01 -49.91 -31.81
N VAL A 193 -24.75 -49.09 -31.08
CA VAL A 193 -26.22 -49.15 -31.04
C VAL A 193 -26.79 -47.74 -31.17
N LYS A 194 -27.73 -47.64 -32.09
CA LYS A 194 -28.35 -46.46 -32.68
C LYS A 194 -29.76 -46.27 -32.12
N SER A 195 -30.16 -45.01 -31.99
CA SER A 195 -31.54 -44.47 -31.98
C SER A 195 -32.57 -45.00 -30.97
N SER A 196 -33.23 -44.09 -30.26
CA SER A 196 -34.51 -43.53 -30.75
C SER A 196 -35.07 -42.47 -29.80
N SER A 197 -35.57 -41.42 -30.42
CA SER A 197 -36.52 -40.41 -29.94
C SER A 197 -37.81 -40.99 -29.35
N GLN A 198 -38.40 -40.30 -28.37
CA GLN A 198 -39.87 -40.20 -28.27
C GLN A 198 -40.30 -38.95 -27.47
N ALA A 199 -41.28 -38.24 -28.02
CA ALA A 199 -41.97 -37.10 -27.45
C ALA A 199 -43.39 -37.51 -27.02
N THR A 200 -43.85 -36.99 -25.87
CA THR A 200 -45.25 -36.90 -25.39
C THR A 200 -45.24 -35.79 -24.33
N SER A 201 -45.75 -34.58 -24.56
CA SER A 201 -47.16 -34.13 -24.47
C SER A 201 -47.86 -34.40 -23.13
N HIS A 202 -48.31 -33.29 -22.52
CA HIS A 202 -49.33 -33.10 -21.47
C HIS A 202 -49.31 -33.97 -20.20
N GLU A 203 -49.09 -33.34 -19.03
CA GLU A 203 -50.15 -33.25 -18.01
C GLU A 203 -49.86 -32.16 -16.97
N LYS A 204 -50.91 -31.42 -16.63
CA LYS A 204 -50.93 -30.28 -15.70
C LYS A 204 -51.38 -30.80 -14.34
N VAL A 205 -50.46 -30.94 -13.38
CA VAL A 205 -50.80 -31.31 -12.00
C VAL A 205 -50.12 -30.37 -11.02
N LYS A 206 -50.95 -29.74 -10.18
CA LYS A 206 -50.62 -28.89 -9.04
C LYS A 206 -50.28 -29.77 -7.84
N PRO A 207 -49.30 -29.38 -7.00
CA PRO A 207 -49.46 -29.49 -5.54
C PRO A 207 -49.00 -28.18 -4.86
N SER A 208 -49.77 -27.51 -4.00
CA SER A 208 -50.08 -27.86 -2.62
C SER A 208 -48.86 -28.32 -1.80
N GLY A 209 -48.22 -27.34 -1.15
CA GLY A 209 -47.63 -27.38 0.20
C GLY A 209 -46.66 -28.49 0.57
N VAL A 210 -45.48 -28.10 1.09
CA VAL A 210 -44.91 -28.60 2.35
C VAL A 210 -43.64 -27.78 2.68
N ALA A 211 -43.46 -27.61 3.99
CA ALA A 211 -42.48 -26.82 4.70
C ALA A 211 -41.00 -27.20 4.48
N ASN A 212 -40.11 -26.24 4.77
CA ASN A 212 -38.81 -26.43 5.44
C ASN A 212 -38.42 -25.05 6.02
N SER A 213 -38.53 -24.83 7.33
CA SER A 213 -37.56 -25.18 8.37
C SER A 213 -36.22 -24.46 8.22
N GLY A 214 -36.13 -23.26 8.81
CA GLY A 214 -34.88 -22.59 9.15
C GLY A 214 -35.09 -21.84 10.46
N LYS A 215 -34.79 -22.52 11.58
CA LYS A 215 -34.91 -21.95 12.93
C LYS A 215 -33.89 -20.82 13.16
N PRO A 216 -34.19 -19.92 14.10
CA PRO A 216 -33.48 -18.67 14.32
C PRO A 216 -32.30 -18.85 15.27
N TRP A 217 -31.27 -18.02 15.11
CA TRP A 217 -30.31 -17.77 16.19
C TRP A 217 -30.91 -16.72 17.11
N SER A 218 -31.49 -17.19 18.20
CA SER A 218 -31.92 -16.35 19.32
C SER A 218 -30.76 -16.10 20.27
N SER A 219 -30.71 -14.84 20.72
CA SER A 219 -30.31 -14.39 22.06
C SER A 219 -28.92 -14.75 22.59
N ILE A 220 -28.07 -13.72 22.66
CA ILE A 220 -27.40 -13.40 23.93
C ILE A 220 -27.75 -11.96 24.27
N VAL A 221 -28.46 -11.83 25.39
CA VAL A 221 -28.74 -10.60 26.10
C VAL A 221 -27.74 -10.49 27.25
N ASP A 222 -27.34 -9.25 27.48
CA ASP A 222 -26.89 -8.64 28.74
C ASP A 222 -25.40 -8.49 29.11
N SER A 223 -25.15 -7.23 29.49
CA SER A 223 -24.26 -6.73 30.54
C SER A 223 -22.83 -6.29 30.18
N SER A 224 -22.67 -4.99 29.95
CA SER A 224 -21.55 -4.21 30.52
C SER A 224 -22.07 -2.79 30.78
N VAL A 225 -22.51 -2.45 31.99
CA VAL A 225 -21.70 -1.87 33.08
C VAL A 225 -20.70 -0.83 32.56
N ASP A 226 -21.11 0.43 32.65
CA ASP A 226 -20.26 1.60 32.57
C ASP A 226 -19.14 1.52 33.61
N LEU A 227 -17.88 1.61 33.16
CA LEU A 227 -16.73 1.91 34.00
C LEU A 227 -16.14 3.27 33.60
N PRO A 228 -15.90 4.18 34.56
CA PRO A 228 -15.27 5.47 34.28
C PRO A 228 -13.77 5.27 34.05
N TYR A 229 -13.30 5.53 32.82
CA TYR A 229 -11.89 5.52 32.48
C TYR A 229 -11.20 6.79 33.01
N LYS A 230 -10.28 6.62 33.97
CA LYS A 230 -9.40 7.67 34.50
C LYS A 230 -7.96 7.32 34.11
N PRO A 231 -7.28 8.09 33.23
CA PRO A 231 -5.86 7.88 33.00
C PRO A 231 -5.04 8.62 34.07
N SER A 232 -4.35 7.86 34.91
CA SER A 232 -3.26 8.38 35.74
C SER A 232 -2.13 7.35 35.74
N SER A 233 -1.00 7.70 35.13
CA SER A 233 0.29 7.07 35.38
C SER A 233 1.42 8.01 34.98
N THR A 234 2.03 8.55 36.01
CA THR A 234 3.29 9.29 36.09
C THR A 234 4.43 8.49 35.45
N VAL A 235 5.15 9.09 34.49
CA VAL A 235 6.40 8.54 33.96
C VAL A 235 7.56 9.09 34.79
N THR A 236 8.14 8.25 35.64
CA THR A 236 9.41 8.51 36.33
C THR A 236 10.57 8.36 35.35
N SER A 237 11.15 9.48 34.94
CA SER A 237 12.35 9.56 34.11
C SER A 237 13.58 9.12 34.91
N SER A 238 14.17 7.99 34.54
CA SER A 238 15.46 7.54 35.07
C SER A 238 16.59 8.15 34.23
N LYS A 239 17.27 9.13 34.81
CA LYS A 239 18.43 9.84 34.26
C LYS A 239 19.63 8.89 34.19
N LYS A 240 19.93 8.33 33.00
CA LYS A 240 21.20 7.68 32.71
C LYS A 240 22.19 8.70 32.17
N THR A 241 23.28 8.88 32.90
CA THR A 241 24.43 9.72 32.54
C THR A 241 25.03 9.23 31.23
N PHE A 242 25.10 10.12 30.25
CA PHE A 242 25.62 9.86 28.91
C PHE A 242 27.10 10.27 28.88
N ASP A 243 27.98 9.33 28.56
CA ASP A 243 29.41 9.62 28.35
C ASP A 243 29.62 10.32 26.99
N PRO A 244 30.13 11.57 26.96
CA PRO A 244 30.17 12.38 25.73
C PRO A 244 31.27 11.98 24.74
N VAL A 245 32.19 11.08 25.11
CA VAL A 245 33.38 10.78 24.31
C VAL A 245 33.14 9.69 23.27
N THR A 246 32.25 8.72 23.54
CA THR A 246 31.94 7.63 22.60
C THR A 246 30.90 8.03 21.54
N PHE A 247 30.19 9.15 21.74
CA PHE A 247 29.17 9.65 20.81
C PHE A 247 29.78 10.39 19.60
N LEU A 248 30.95 11.02 19.77
CA LEU A 248 31.61 11.76 18.69
C LEU A 248 32.22 10.86 17.60
N GLU A 249 32.73 9.68 17.98
CA GLU A 249 33.45 8.80 17.05
C GLU A 249 32.49 8.03 16.12
N ASN A 250 31.26 7.76 16.58
CA ASN A 250 30.22 7.14 15.76
C ASN A 250 29.41 8.15 14.91
N MET A 251 29.38 9.44 15.29
CA MET A 251 28.79 10.49 14.44
C MET A 251 29.64 10.79 13.20
N SER A 252 30.96 10.62 13.26
CA SER A 252 31.86 10.96 12.15
C SER A 252 31.73 10.05 10.92
N LYS A 253 31.26 8.80 11.08
CA LYS A 253 31.07 7.86 9.95
C LYS A 253 29.68 7.91 9.30
N SER A 254 28.69 8.52 9.96
CA SER A 254 27.31 8.57 9.46
C SER A 254 26.85 9.97 9.02
N LEU A 255 27.49 11.05 9.48
CA LEU A 255 27.06 12.41 9.12
C LEU A 255 27.50 12.87 7.73
N ALA A 256 28.49 12.23 7.10
CA ALA A 256 29.12 12.79 5.90
C ALA A 256 28.14 12.95 4.72
N CYS A 257 27.09 12.13 4.63
CA CYS A 257 26.08 12.24 3.58
C CYS A 257 24.64 12.39 4.11
N ALA A 258 24.43 12.72 5.40
CA ALA A 258 23.10 12.79 6.00
C ALA A 258 22.41 14.17 5.89
N VAL A 259 23.05 15.14 5.23
CA VAL A 259 22.42 16.43 4.93
C VAL A 259 21.65 16.26 3.62
N TRP A 260 20.44 15.72 3.72
CA TRP A 260 19.50 15.72 2.60
C TRP A 260 19.18 17.17 2.25
N SER A 261 19.57 17.58 1.06
CA SER A 261 19.24 18.87 0.47
C SER A 261 17.74 19.11 0.54
N GLU A 262 17.30 20.19 1.20
CA GLU A 262 15.92 20.67 1.10
C GLU A 262 15.53 20.79 -0.38
N PRO A 263 14.34 20.33 -0.79
CA PRO A 263 13.90 20.49 -2.17
C PRO A 263 13.77 21.98 -2.46
N GLN A 264 14.61 22.51 -3.37
CA GLN A 264 14.41 23.87 -3.85
C GLN A 264 13.01 24.01 -4.49
N PRO A 265 12.27 25.08 -4.19
CA PRO A 265 11.00 25.33 -4.84
C PRO A 265 11.25 25.70 -6.31
N SER A 266 10.82 24.82 -7.21
CA SER A 266 10.75 25.09 -8.65
C SER A 266 9.60 26.05 -8.95
N ASN A 267 9.84 27.35 -8.79
CA ASN A 267 8.97 28.41 -9.30
C ASN A 267 9.78 29.42 -10.11
N LEU A 268 9.74 29.29 -11.44
CA LEU A 268 10.07 30.36 -12.38
C LEU A 268 9.34 30.12 -13.70
N THR A 269 8.00 30.20 -13.65
CA THR A 269 7.18 30.38 -14.84
C THR A 269 7.20 31.85 -15.19
N LYS A 270 7.81 32.17 -16.34
CA LYS A 270 7.82 33.50 -16.94
C LYS A 270 6.40 33.94 -17.29
N THR A 271 6.03 35.13 -16.84
CA THR A 271 4.87 35.90 -17.32
C THR A 271 5.12 36.30 -18.79
N PRO A 272 4.14 36.15 -19.70
CA PRO A 272 4.23 36.79 -21.00
C PRO A 272 3.85 38.27 -20.89
N GLU A 273 4.70 39.15 -21.44
CA GLU A 273 4.38 40.55 -21.70
C GLU A 273 3.16 40.64 -22.62
N VAL A 274 2.11 41.30 -22.13
CA VAL A 274 1.01 41.78 -22.97
C VAL A 274 1.45 43.12 -23.57
N LYS A 275 1.67 43.14 -24.89
CA LYS A 275 1.78 44.37 -25.66
C LYS A 275 0.39 45.00 -25.79
N GLU A 276 0.25 46.18 -25.21
CA GLU A 276 -0.90 47.06 -25.36
C GLU A 276 -0.79 47.81 -26.69
N ASP A 277 -1.50 47.33 -27.73
CA ASP A 277 -1.64 48.03 -29.00
C ASP A 277 -2.83 49.01 -28.92
N ALA A 278 -2.51 50.26 -28.63
CA ALA A 278 -3.42 51.38 -28.75
C ALA A 278 -3.59 51.77 -30.24
N ARG A 279 -4.65 51.29 -30.89
CA ARG A 279 -5.22 51.91 -32.11
C ARG A 279 -6.70 51.55 -32.24
N LEU A 280 -7.58 52.51 -32.01
CA LEU A 280 -8.61 52.87 -32.99
C LEU A 280 -9.35 54.16 -32.59
N LEU A 281 -9.06 55.20 -33.37
CA LEU A 281 -9.95 56.31 -33.68
C LEU A 281 -11.12 55.78 -34.53
N ARG A 282 -12.36 55.98 -34.08
CA ARG A 282 -13.48 56.59 -34.81
C ARG A 282 -14.75 56.60 -33.98
#